data_AF-A0A347SRL6-F1
#
_entry.id   AF-A0A347SRL6-F1
#
_cell.length_a   1.000
_cell.length_b   1.000
_cell.length_c   1.000
_cell.angle_alpha   90.00
_cell.angle_beta   90.00
_cell.angle_gamma   90.00
#
_symmetry.space_group_name_H-M   'P 1'
#
loop_
_entity.id
_entity.type
_entity.pdbx_description
1 polymer ?
#
loop_
_entity_poly.entity_id
_entity_poly.type
_entity_poly.pdbx_seq_one_letter_code
_entity_poly.pdbx_strand_id
1 'polypeptide(L)'
;MKMRLFLENFIPKDERNLMSKKERSFNVELQEISDINWSVIVSSKKRSQTVAHISKLDEHHYEVEQVSTSVAPKVVVNSLDEALNSALMQFNLHLH
;
A
#
# COMPACT_ATOMS: atom_id res chain seq x y z
N MET A 1 -13.46 8.10 -9.81
CA MET A 1 -14.41 7.00 -9.48
C MET A 1 -13.83 6.27 -8.27
N LYS A 2 -14.52 6.11 -7.12
CA LYS A 2 -13.88 5.50 -5.93
C LYS A 2 -13.81 3.98 -6.07
N MET A 3 -12.64 3.43 -6.38
CA MET A 3 -12.40 1.99 -6.42
C MET A 3 -11.90 1.52 -5.05
N ARG A 4 -12.75 0.81 -4.30
CA ARG A 4 -12.35 0.15 -3.05
C ARG A 4 -11.90 -1.27 -3.36
N LEU A 5 -10.61 -1.54 -3.24
CA LEU A 5 -10.06 -2.89 -3.27
C LEU A 5 -10.15 -3.49 -1.86
N PHE A 6 -11.14 -4.33 -1.60
CA PHE A 6 -11.21 -5.08 -0.35
C PHE A 6 -10.17 -6.20 -0.38
N LEU A 7 -9.03 -5.97 0.26
CA LEU A 7 -7.98 -6.97 0.42
C LEU A 7 -8.06 -7.48 1.86
N GLU A 8 -8.59 -8.69 2.02
CA GLU A 8 -8.64 -9.38 3.31
C GLU A 8 -7.36 -10.23 3.49
N ASN A 9 -6.75 -10.15 4.68
CA ASN A 9 -5.59 -10.92 5.18
C ASN A 9 -4.20 -10.35 4.84
N PHE A 10 -3.49 -9.86 5.87
CA PHE A 10 -2.08 -9.45 5.78
C PHE A 10 -1.25 -10.02 6.93
N ILE A 11 -0.01 -10.44 6.66
CA ILE A 11 0.96 -10.91 7.67
C ILE A 11 2.19 -9.98 7.66
N PRO A 12 2.60 -9.42 8.82
CA PRO A 12 3.83 -8.62 8.90
C PRO A 12 5.08 -9.48 8.77
N LYS A 13 6.10 -9.00 8.03
CA LYS A 13 7.34 -9.72 7.70
C LYS A 13 8.33 -9.87 8.87
N ASP A 14 8.10 -9.21 10.01
CA ASP A 14 9.09 -9.19 11.10
C ASP A 14 8.88 -10.34 12.11
N GLU A 15 9.35 -11.52 11.70
CA GLU A 15 9.29 -12.79 12.44
C GLU A 15 10.45 -12.95 13.44
N ARG A 16 10.49 -12.16 14.52
CA ARG A 16 11.38 -12.49 15.66
C ARG A 16 10.71 -12.68 17.01
N ASN A 17 9.39 -12.52 17.10
CA ASN A 17 8.65 -12.85 18.33
C ASN A 17 7.28 -13.46 17.99
N LEU A 18 7.30 -14.76 17.66
CA LEU A 18 6.12 -15.60 17.60
C LEU A 18 5.56 -15.81 19.02
N MET A 19 4.63 -14.95 19.47
CA MET A 19 3.62 -15.34 20.45
C MET A 19 2.24 -14.72 20.11
N SER A 20 1.31 -15.62 19.75
CA SER A 20 -0.08 -15.42 19.30
C SER A 20 -0.23 -14.67 17.96
N LYS A 21 -0.27 -15.43 16.85
CA LYS A 21 -0.69 -14.93 15.53
C LYS A 21 -2.16 -14.53 15.58
N LYS A 22 -2.45 -13.32 16.04
CA LYS A 22 -3.74 -12.68 15.80
C LYS A 22 -3.62 -12.07 14.41
N GLU A 23 -4.16 -12.74 13.39
CA GLU A 23 -4.35 -12.15 12.06
C GLU A 23 -4.98 -10.77 12.27
N ARG A 24 -4.29 -9.73 11.81
CA ARG A 24 -4.79 -8.36 11.89
C ARG A 24 -5.41 -8.08 10.54
N SER A 25 -6.74 -8.04 10.50
CA SER A 25 -7.46 -7.57 9.33
C SER A 25 -7.19 -6.08 9.14
N PHE A 26 -6.63 -5.72 7.99
CA PHE A 26 -6.50 -4.36 7.53
C PHE A 26 -7.38 -4.19 6.29
N ASN A 27 -8.03 -3.04 6.18
CA ASN A 27 -8.68 -2.63 4.94
C ASN A 27 -7.69 -1.75 4.18
N VAL A 28 -7.42 -2.10 2.93
CA VAL A 28 -6.64 -1.25 2.03
C VAL A 28 -7.61 -0.50 1.13
N GLU A 29 -7.38 0.78 0.91
CA GLU A 29 -8.12 1.59 -0.05
C GLU A 29 -7.13 2.29 -0.98
N LEU A 30 -7.38 2.21 -2.28
CA LEU A 30 -6.69 3.00 -3.28
C LEU A 30 -7.56 4.22 -3.61
N GLN A 31 -7.22 5.36 -3.03
CA GLN A 31 -7.96 6.60 -3.24
C GLN A 31 -7.39 7.39 -4.41
N GLU A 32 -8.17 7.53 -5.48
CA GLU A 32 -7.85 8.42 -6.60
C GLU A 32 -7.87 9.89 -6.16
N ILE A 33 -6.74 10.59 -6.33
CA ILE A 33 -6.61 12.04 -6.13
C ILE A 33 -6.83 12.76 -7.47
N SER A 34 -6.27 12.21 -8.55
CA SER A 34 -6.45 12.66 -9.93
C SER A 34 -6.25 11.49 -10.89
N ASP A 35 -6.51 11.69 -12.19
CA ASP A 35 -6.42 10.66 -13.23
C ASP A 35 -5.05 9.96 -13.36
N ILE A 36 -4.01 10.54 -12.74
CA ILE A 36 -2.64 10.04 -12.73
C ILE A 36 -2.07 9.89 -11.31
N ASN A 37 -2.85 10.12 -10.24
CA ASN A 37 -2.34 10.08 -8.86
C ASN A 37 -3.32 9.38 -7.91
N TRP A 38 -2.78 8.51 -7.05
CA TRP A 38 -3.53 7.78 -6.04
C TRP A 38 -2.83 7.82 -4.68
N SER A 39 -3.61 7.67 -3.61
CA SER A 39 -3.13 7.44 -2.25
C SER A 39 -3.50 6.05 -1.79
N VAL A 40 -2.53 5.32 -1.26
CA VAL A 40 -2.74 4.02 -0.63
C VAL A 40 -3.01 4.24 0.84
N ILE A 41 -4.22 3.91 1.28
CA ILE A 41 -4.68 4.09 2.65
C ILE A 41 -4.84 2.71 3.29
N VAL A 42 -4.17 2.50 4.42
CA VAL A 42 -4.31 1.29 5.23
C VAL A 42 -5.11 1.65 6.49
N SER A 43 -6.21 0.94 6.69
CA SER A 43 -7.11 1.13 7.82
C SER A 43 -7.18 -0.11 8.70
N SER A 44 -7.00 0.09 9.99
CA SER A 44 -7.31 -0.88 11.05
C SER A 44 -8.57 -0.43 11.79
N LYS A 45 -9.16 -1.29 12.62
CA LYS A 45 -10.39 -1.01 13.40
C LYS A 45 -10.41 0.32 14.17
N LYS A 46 -9.25 0.93 14.46
CA LYS A 46 -9.15 2.17 15.26
C LYS A 46 -8.42 3.31 14.57
N ARG A 47 -7.71 3.08 13.46
CA ARG A 47 -6.85 4.07 12.81
C ARG A 47 -6.76 3.82 11.32
N SER A 48 -6.77 4.90 10.55
CA SER A 48 -6.49 4.92 9.12
C SER A 48 -5.26 5.78 8.87
N GLN A 49 -4.42 5.40 7.93
CA GLN A 49 -3.24 6.17 7.57
C GLN A 49 -2.90 5.97 6.09
N THR A 50 -2.44 7.05 5.45
CA THR A 50 -1.85 6.97 4.12
C THR A 50 -0.43 6.44 4.24
N VAL A 51 -0.12 5.38 3.50
CA VAL A 51 1.19 4.70 3.57
C VAL A 51 2.07 5.01 2.37
N ALA A 52 1.45 5.25 1.20
CA ALA A 52 2.16 5.60 -0.02
C ALA A 52 1.29 6.47 -0.95
N HIS A 53 1.95 7.18 -1.85
CA HIS A 53 1.38 7.80 -3.02
C HIS A 53 1.84 7.03 -4.26
N ILE A 54 0.93 6.86 -5.23
CA ILE A 54 1.22 6.25 -6.52
C ILE A 54 0.95 7.29 -7.59
N SER A 55 1.91 7.49 -8.49
CA SER A 55 1.81 8.44 -9.59
C SER A 55 2.04 7.71 -10.92
N LYS A 56 1.15 7.88 -11.90
CA LYS A 56 1.34 7.36 -13.25
C LYS A 56 2.33 8.26 -13.98
N LEU A 57 3.44 7.68 -14.43
CA LEU A 57 4.47 8.39 -15.19
C LEU A 57 4.14 8.41 -16.69
N ASP A 58 3.70 7.27 -17.21
CA ASP A 58 3.26 7.10 -18.60
C ASP A 58 2.26 5.94 -18.72
N GLU A 59 1.96 5.47 -19.93
CA GLU A 59 0.98 4.42 -20.17
C GLU A 59 1.27 3.10 -19.44
N HIS A 60 2.53 2.80 -19.17
CA HIS A 60 2.99 1.53 -18.62
C HIS A 60 3.69 1.66 -17.27
N HIS A 61 4.15 2.85 -16.87
CA HIS A 61 4.94 3.01 -15.66
C HIS A 61 4.21 3.78 -14.55
N TYR A 62 4.36 3.29 -13.32
CA TYR A 62 3.84 3.88 -12.11
C TYR A 62 4.97 4.04 -11.09
N GLU A 63 5.02 5.19 -10.44
CA GLU A 63 5.96 5.51 -9.37
C GLU A 63 5.27 5.40 -8.01
N VAL A 64 5.93 4.77 -7.04
CA VAL A 64 5.46 4.62 -5.66
C VAL A 64 6.37 5.38 -4.71
N GLU A 65 5.79 6.29 -3.94
CA GLU A 65 6.46 7.13 -2.95
C GLU A 65 5.87 6.88 -1.55
N GLN A 66 6.71 6.49 -0.59
CA GLN A 66 6.29 6.20 0.79
C GLN A 66 6.15 7.48 1.62
N VAL A 67 5.00 7.67 2.29
CA VAL A 67 4.69 8.90 3.04
C VAL A 67 5.49 9.05 4.34
N SER A 68 5.88 7.95 4.97
CA SER A 68 6.49 7.98 6.31
C SER A 68 7.92 8.51 6.35
N THR A 69 8.60 8.60 5.22
CA THR A 69 10.02 8.99 5.15
C THR A 69 10.25 9.80 3.89
N SER A 70 10.52 11.10 4.04
CA SER A 70 10.85 12.03 2.95
C SER A 70 12.08 11.64 2.11
N VAL A 71 12.83 10.61 2.52
CA VAL A 71 14.03 10.08 1.84
C VAL A 71 13.81 8.63 1.37
N ALA A 72 12.55 8.15 1.37
CA ALA A 72 12.26 6.81 0.87
C ALA A 72 12.63 6.71 -0.62
N PRO A 73 13.27 5.60 -1.04
CA PRO A 73 13.50 5.36 -2.44
C PRO A 73 12.16 5.23 -3.17
N LYS A 74 12.02 5.97 -4.27
CA LYS A 74 10.89 5.85 -5.19
C LYS A 74 11.03 4.55 -5.96
N VAL A 75 9.93 3.79 -6.06
CA VAL A 75 9.92 2.51 -6.79
C VAL A 75 9.08 2.66 -8.05
N VAL A 76 9.64 2.33 -9.20
CA VAL A 76 8.93 2.35 -10.48
C VAL A 76 8.54 0.92 -10.87
N VAL A 77 7.28 0.73 -11.27
CA VAL A 77 6.68 -0.57 -11.62
C VAL A 77 5.82 -0.46 -12.87
N ASN A 78 5.40 -1.59 -13.43
CA ASN A 78 4.81 -1.65 -14.77
C ASN A 78 3.27 -1.74 -14.78
N SER A 79 2.64 -1.71 -13.61
CA SER A 79 1.18 -1.71 -13.47
C SER A 79 0.73 -1.09 -12.15
N LEU A 80 -0.54 -0.67 -12.11
CA LEU A 80 -1.14 -0.13 -10.89
C LEU A 80 -1.24 -1.19 -9.78
N ASP A 81 -1.45 -2.45 -10.13
CA ASP A 81 -1.50 -3.56 -9.19
C ASP A 81 -0.13 -3.84 -8.56
N GLU A 82 0.94 -3.82 -9.37
CA GLU A 82 2.32 -3.88 -8.86
C GLU A 82 2.65 -2.68 -7.98
N ALA A 83 2.11 -1.49 -8.30
CA ALA A 83 2.34 -0.28 -7.53
C ALA A 83 1.69 -0.36 -6.15
N LEU A 84 0.47 -0.90 -6.10
CA LEU A 84 -0.22 -1.18 -4.86
C LEU A 84 0.52 -2.23 -4.02
N ASN A 85 0.97 -3.32 -4.64
CA ASN A 85 1.72 -4.35 -3.91
C ASN A 85 3.05 -3.80 -3.36
N SER A 86 3.77 -3.01 -4.16
CA SER A 86 5.00 -2.33 -3.75
C SER A 86 4.77 -1.39 -2.56
N ALA A 87 3.69 -0.59 -2.60
CA ALA A 87 3.29 0.29 -1.50
C ALA A 87 3.02 -0.48 -0.20
N LEU A 88 2.35 -1.63 -0.30
CA LEU A 88 2.05 -2.49 0.85
C LEU A 88 3.32 -3.15 1.40
N MET A 89 4.21 -3.63 0.53
CA MET A 89 5.50 -4.19 0.91
C MET A 89 6.38 -3.17 1.65
N GLN A 90 6.45 -1.92 1.17
CA GLN A 90 7.15 -0.82 1.85
C GLN A 90 6.57 -0.53 3.25
N PHE A 91 5.27 -0.79 3.43
CA PHE A 91 4.58 -0.69 4.71
C PHE A 91 4.65 -1.99 5.56
N ASN A 92 5.51 -2.96 5.19
CA ASN A 92 5.65 -4.28 5.81
C ASN A 92 4.36 -5.12 5.82
N LEU A 93 3.48 -4.92 4.84
CA LEU A 93 2.29 -5.74 4.59
C LEU A 93 2.50 -6.58 3.33
N HIS A 94 2.17 -7.86 3.42
CA HIS A 94 2.17 -8.77 2.28
C HIS A 94 0.76 -9.12 1.86
N LEU A 95 0.44 -8.92 0.58
CA LEU A 95 -0.73 -9.52 -0.07
C LEU A 95 -0.45 -11.02 -0.23
N HIS A 96 -1.35 -11.86 0.28
CA HIS A 96 -1.36 -13.30 0.03
C HIS A 96 -2.31 -13.64 -1.11
#